data_AF-A0A9W4X1E4-F1
#
_entry.id   AF-A0A9W4X1E4-F1
#
_cell.length_a   1.000
_cell.length_b   1.000
_cell.length_c   1.000
_cell.angle_alpha   90.00
_cell.angle_beta   90.00
_cell.angle_gamma   90.00
#
_symmetry.space_group_name_H-M   'P 1'
#
loop_
_entity.id
_entity.type
_entity.pdbx_description
1 polymer ?
#
loop_
_entity_poly.entity_id
_entity_poly.type
_entity_poly.pdbx_seq_one_letter_code
_entity_poly.pdbx_strand_id
1 'polypeptide(L)'
;MTETLGILFQECESKTHDYENLCIDSQSFRMESLLIIATILRTGFVIISYGTKVPAGIFIPSMAVGSTFGRFLGLCKALLIHIQNFHYSQHCVTLGMYAFLGAAAAQVCVVVIMFELTGALTYILPTMITFMVTMLVGGLFVKDVLLNGFPFLDKEEYSFGVSTMRKHDLVMTASDTKLSQIVPVVQDKTGMTLLGYIGRVELKYAIDKAKRVRGASNAL
;
A
#
# COMPACT_ATOMS: atom_id res chain seq x y z
N MET A 1 22.76 0.98 -1.03
CA MET A 1 21.60 0.15 -0.58
C MET A 1 21.25 -0.95 -1.58
N THR A 2 21.32 -0.71 -2.89
CA THR A 2 21.04 -1.74 -3.91
C THR A 2 22.07 -2.87 -3.92
N GLU A 3 23.36 -2.55 -3.81
CA GLU A 3 24.42 -3.57 -3.73
C GLU A 3 24.28 -4.48 -2.49
N THR A 4 24.01 -3.87 -1.33
CA THR A 4 23.75 -4.62 -0.08
C THR A 4 22.52 -5.53 -0.16
N LEU A 5 21.52 -5.16 -0.97
CA LEU A 5 20.34 -6.00 -1.20
C LEU A 5 20.68 -7.19 -2.10
N GLY A 6 21.52 -6.98 -3.13
CA GLY A 6 22.05 -8.06 -3.98
C GLY A 6 22.82 -9.10 -3.17
N ILE A 7 23.70 -8.65 -2.27
CA ILE A 7 24.44 -9.55 -1.35
C ILE A 7 23.49 -10.35 -0.46
N LEU A 8 22.34 -9.78 -0.07
CA LEU A 8 21.34 -10.46 0.75
C LEU A 8 20.53 -11.52 0.00
N PHE A 9 20.39 -11.41 -1.31
CA PHE A 9 19.74 -12.43 -2.13
C PHE A 9 20.70 -13.45 -2.70
N GLN A 10 22.00 -13.19 -2.63
CA GLN A 10 23.00 -14.11 -3.12
C GLN A 10 23.01 -15.42 -2.33
N GLU A 11 22.99 -16.51 -3.08
CA GLU A 11 23.11 -17.87 -2.55
C GLU A 11 24.56 -18.15 -2.16
N CYS A 12 24.75 -19.00 -1.15
CA CYS A 12 26.08 -19.46 -0.77
C CYS A 12 26.52 -20.56 -1.72
N GLU A 13 27.09 -20.18 -2.86
CA GLU A 13 27.76 -21.12 -3.75
C GLU A 13 29.18 -21.39 -3.22
N SER A 14 29.52 -22.67 -3.03
CA SER A 14 30.65 -23.09 -2.19
C SER A 14 32.06 -22.76 -2.69
N LYS A 15 32.26 -22.03 -3.78
CA LYS A 15 33.61 -21.70 -4.25
C LYS A 15 33.65 -20.36 -4.95
N THR A 16 34.58 -19.52 -4.50
CA THR A 16 35.06 -18.27 -5.10
C THR A 16 34.30 -17.00 -4.67
N HIS A 17 34.91 -16.29 -3.71
CA HIS A 17 34.53 -15.01 -3.10
C HIS A 17 33.58 -15.07 -1.89
N ASP A 18 34.10 -15.62 -0.80
CA ASP A 18 33.54 -15.47 0.56
C ASP A 18 33.60 -14.00 1.01
N TYR A 19 32.61 -13.20 0.65
CA TYR A 19 32.36 -11.95 1.34
C TYR A 19 31.66 -12.26 2.69
N GLU A 20 32.40 -12.01 3.78
CA GLU A 20 31.93 -11.95 5.18
C GLU A 20 31.36 -13.22 5.85
N ASN A 21 31.89 -14.43 5.65
CA ASN A 21 31.57 -15.60 6.50
C ASN A 21 30.07 -15.92 6.69
N LEU A 22 29.18 -15.48 5.78
CA LEU A 22 27.72 -15.65 5.94
C LEU A 22 27.24 -17.11 5.92
N CYS A 23 28.10 -18.06 5.58
CA CYS A 23 27.80 -19.49 5.48
C CYS A 23 28.82 -20.41 6.16
N ILE A 24 29.67 -19.87 7.06
CA ILE A 24 30.65 -20.68 7.78
C ILE A 24 30.12 -21.07 9.17
N ASP A 25 30.00 -22.38 9.36
CA ASP A 25 29.46 -23.11 10.52
C ASP A 25 30.08 -22.71 11.88
N SER A 26 31.27 -22.10 11.87
CA SER A 26 32.03 -21.79 13.10
C SER A 26 31.65 -20.47 13.79
N GLN A 27 30.87 -19.58 13.16
CA GLN A 27 30.46 -18.29 13.75
C GLN A 27 28.99 -17.91 13.52
N SER A 28 28.13 -18.90 13.30
CA SER A 28 26.69 -18.72 13.02
C SER A 28 26.00 -17.80 14.03
N PHE A 29 26.26 -17.96 15.33
CA PHE A 29 25.67 -17.12 16.39
C PHE A 29 26.07 -15.63 16.31
N ARG A 30 27.30 -15.34 15.86
CA ARG A 30 27.76 -13.94 15.70
C ARG A 30 27.08 -13.28 14.51
N MET A 31 26.89 -14.02 13.42
CA MET A 31 26.20 -13.51 12.24
C MET A 31 24.71 -13.34 12.50
N GLU A 32 24.05 -14.30 13.14
CA GLU A 32 22.65 -14.20 13.53
C GLU A 32 22.39 -12.98 14.42
N SER A 33 23.24 -12.76 15.44
CA SER A 33 23.14 -11.59 16.32
C SER A 33 23.38 -10.26 15.58
N LEU A 34 24.28 -10.22 14.60
CA LEU A 34 24.48 -9.03 13.77
C LEU A 34 23.27 -8.75 12.86
N LEU A 35 22.67 -9.77 12.25
CA LEU A 35 21.51 -9.61 11.38
C LEU A 35 20.27 -9.13 12.14
N ILE A 36 20.04 -9.63 13.37
CA ILE A 36 18.91 -9.16 14.19
C ILE A 36 19.12 -7.71 14.66
N ILE A 37 20.33 -7.35 15.08
CA ILE A 37 20.67 -5.96 15.43
C ILE A 37 20.46 -5.06 14.21
N ALA A 38 20.93 -5.46 13.04
CA ALA A 38 20.76 -4.70 11.81
C ALA A 38 19.29 -4.55 11.39
N THR A 39 18.45 -5.56 11.64
CA THR A 39 17.01 -5.51 11.38
C THR A 39 16.30 -4.53 12.31
N ILE A 40 16.65 -4.53 13.60
CA ILE A 40 16.09 -3.60 14.60
C ILE A 40 16.49 -2.16 14.25
N LEU A 41 17.78 -1.91 13.98
CA LEU A 41 18.28 -0.58 13.62
C LEU A 41 17.64 -0.07 12.33
N ARG A 42 17.53 -0.91 11.28
CA ARG A 42 16.88 -0.51 10.02
C ARG A 42 15.41 -0.19 10.23
N THR A 43 14.68 -0.99 11.00
CA THR A 43 13.27 -0.72 11.34
C THR A 43 13.13 0.62 12.07
N GLY A 44 14.00 0.90 13.05
CA GLY A 44 14.03 2.19 13.75
C GLY A 44 14.28 3.37 12.81
N PHE A 45 15.28 3.27 11.93
CA PHE A 45 15.56 4.32 10.94
C PHE A 45 14.44 4.51 9.92
N VAL A 46 13.75 3.44 9.53
CA VAL A 46 12.55 3.52 8.68
C VAL A 46 11.48 4.33 9.38
N ILE A 47 11.13 3.99 10.62
CA ILE A 47 10.10 4.71 11.39
C ILE A 47 10.46 6.20 11.52
N ILE A 48 11.71 6.51 11.87
CA ILE A 48 12.17 7.90 12.00
C ILE A 48 12.09 8.63 10.65
N SER A 49 12.56 8.01 9.57
CA SER A 49 12.56 8.62 8.23
C SER A 49 11.15 8.88 7.71
N TYR A 50 10.21 7.93 7.90
CA TYR A 50 8.80 8.13 7.52
C TYR A 50 8.06 9.09 8.44
N GLY A 51 8.50 9.24 9.68
CA GLY A 51 7.98 10.25 10.60
C GLY A 51 8.36 11.68 10.18
N THR A 52 9.42 11.85 9.38
CA THR A 52 9.73 13.16 8.80
C THR A 52 8.77 13.46 7.65
N LYS A 53 8.17 14.66 7.63
CA LYS A 53 7.26 15.14 6.57
C LYS A 53 8.00 15.46 5.26
N VAL A 54 8.85 14.54 4.81
CA VAL A 54 9.69 14.67 3.61
C VAL A 54 9.16 13.70 2.56
N PRO A 55 9.04 14.11 1.28
CA PRO A 55 8.64 13.21 0.21
C PRO A 55 9.73 12.16 -0.04
N ALA A 56 9.53 10.94 0.47
CA ALA A 56 10.43 9.80 0.31
C ALA A 56 9.64 8.49 0.11
N GLY A 57 10.24 7.50 -0.55
CA GLY A 57 9.58 6.23 -0.88
C GLY A 57 9.89 5.09 0.08
N ILE A 58 8.86 4.46 0.68
CA ILE A 58 8.97 3.33 1.63
C ILE A 58 9.38 2.00 1.03
N PHE A 59 9.31 1.91 -0.28
CA PHE A 59 9.49 0.68 -1.01
C PHE A 59 10.86 0.02 -0.73
N ILE A 60 11.95 0.64 -1.14
CA ILE A 60 13.29 0.05 -1.02
C ILE A 60 13.72 -0.21 0.45
N PRO A 61 13.55 0.73 1.40
CA PRO A 61 14.04 0.49 2.76
C PRO A 61 13.23 -0.57 3.53
N SER A 62 11.92 -0.69 3.28
CA SER A 62 11.12 -1.77 3.89
C SER A 62 11.39 -3.14 3.23
N MET A 63 11.71 -3.19 1.94
CA MET A 63 12.21 -4.40 1.28
C MET A 63 13.53 -4.88 1.91
N ALA A 64 14.45 -3.96 2.23
CA ALA A 64 15.71 -4.30 2.89
C ALA A 64 15.51 -4.86 4.31
N VAL A 65 14.58 -4.30 5.10
CA VAL A 65 14.21 -4.82 6.43
C VAL A 65 13.63 -6.24 6.32
N GLY A 66 12.70 -6.44 5.38
CA GLY A 66 12.12 -7.77 5.13
C GLY A 66 13.18 -8.79 4.72
N SER A 67 14.14 -8.38 3.89
CA SER A 67 15.22 -9.26 3.43
C SER A 67 16.15 -9.69 4.56
N THR A 68 16.52 -8.77 5.45
CA THR A 68 17.42 -9.07 6.58
C THR A 68 16.76 -9.97 7.60
N PHE A 69 15.47 -9.74 7.86
CA PHE A 69 14.67 -10.59 8.74
C PHE A 69 14.47 -11.98 8.16
N GLY A 70 14.15 -12.08 6.86
CA GLY A 70 14.05 -13.35 6.16
C GLY A 70 15.35 -14.16 6.25
N ARG A 71 16.50 -13.53 6.01
CA ARG A 71 17.80 -14.21 6.07
C ARG A 71 18.17 -14.67 7.50
N PHE A 72 17.78 -13.91 8.52
CA PHE A 72 17.90 -14.34 9.92
C PHE A 72 17.09 -15.62 10.19
N LEU A 73 15.83 -15.70 9.74
CA LEU A 73 15.01 -16.91 9.90
C LEU A 73 15.59 -18.12 9.14
N GLY A 74 16.18 -17.89 7.97
CA GLY A 74 16.87 -18.92 7.19
C GLY A 74 18.06 -19.52 7.95
N LEU A 75 18.86 -18.69 8.62
CA LEU A 75 19.98 -19.13 9.46
C LEU A 75 19.50 -19.90 10.69
N CYS A 76 18.49 -19.40 11.41
CA CYS A 76 17.95 -20.08 12.58
C CYS A 76 17.40 -21.47 12.23
N LYS A 77 16.72 -21.61 11.09
CA LYS A 77 16.24 -22.90 10.62
C LYS A 77 17.40 -23.85 10.27
N ALA A 78 18.45 -23.33 9.63
CA ALA A 78 19.64 -24.12 9.30
C ALA A 78 20.33 -24.65 10.57
N LEU A 79 20.46 -23.82 11.60
CA LEU A 79 21.00 -24.21 12.91
C LEU A 79 20.13 -25.27 13.60
N LEU A 80 18.81 -25.11 13.58
CA LEU A 80 17.88 -26.07 14.19
C LEU A 80 17.97 -27.45 13.52
N ILE A 81 18.07 -27.49 12.19
CA ILE A 81 18.22 -28.75 11.44
C ILE A 81 19.55 -29.43 11.79
N HIS A 82 20.63 -28.66 11.91
CA HIS A 82 21.93 -29.17 12.31
C HIS A 82 21.89 -29.81 13.71
N ILE A 83 21.26 -29.14 14.68
CA ILE A 83 21.12 -29.65 16.05
C ILE A 83 20.28 -30.93 16.11
N GLN A 84 19.24 -31.03 15.28
CA GLN A 84 18.31 -32.16 15.31
C GLN A 84 18.78 -33.39 14.50
N ASN A 85 19.97 -33.35 13.88
CA ASN A 85 20.54 -34.42 13.05
C ASN A 85 19.56 -34.97 11.99
N PHE A 86 18.62 -34.14 11.53
CA PHE A 86 17.59 -34.59 10.60
C PHE A 86 18.17 -34.54 9.18
N HIS A 87 18.65 -35.67 8.69
CA HIS A 87 19.11 -35.89 7.32
C HIS A 87 17.93 -35.81 6.33
N TYR A 88 17.28 -34.66 6.22
CA TYR A 88 16.32 -34.42 5.13
C TYR A 88 17.06 -33.92 3.90
N SER A 89 17.68 -34.87 3.21
CA SER A 89 18.12 -34.71 1.83
C SER A 89 16.89 -34.47 0.96
N GLN A 90 16.78 -33.28 0.34
CA GLN A 90 16.63 -33.10 -1.11
C GLN A 90 16.04 -31.74 -1.52
N HIS A 91 15.44 -30.94 -0.64
CA HIS A 91 14.98 -29.58 -0.97
C HIS A 91 15.53 -28.56 0.04
N CYS A 92 16.83 -28.28 -0.05
CA CYS A 92 17.45 -27.22 0.74
C CYS A 92 16.97 -25.87 0.17
N VAL A 93 15.94 -25.30 0.80
CA VAL A 93 15.53 -23.92 0.54
C VAL A 93 16.74 -23.02 0.86
N THR A 94 17.26 -22.33 -0.15
CA THR A 94 18.46 -21.51 -0.03
C THR A 94 18.21 -20.32 0.90
N LEU A 95 19.26 -19.83 1.57
CA LEU A 95 19.16 -18.66 2.44
C LEU A 95 18.68 -17.41 1.66
N GLY A 96 19.02 -17.32 0.36
CA GLY A 96 18.53 -16.28 -0.54
C GLY A 96 17.00 -16.32 -0.71
N MET A 97 16.41 -17.52 -0.80
CA MET A 97 14.97 -17.68 -0.86
C MET A 97 14.29 -17.17 0.43
N TYR A 98 14.83 -17.47 1.60
CA TYR A 98 14.29 -16.94 2.87
C TYR A 98 14.36 -15.41 2.95
N ALA A 99 15.45 -14.80 2.50
CA ALA A 99 15.56 -13.34 2.38
C ALA A 99 14.49 -12.79 1.43
N PHE A 100 14.29 -13.43 0.28
CA PHE A 100 13.27 -13.03 -0.68
C PHE A 100 11.84 -13.14 -0.13
N LEU A 101 11.49 -14.24 0.55
CA LEU A 101 10.18 -14.40 1.19
C LEU A 101 9.93 -13.33 2.27
N GLY A 102 10.95 -12.94 3.03
CA GLY A 102 10.85 -11.84 3.99
C GLY A 102 10.61 -10.48 3.32
N ALA A 103 11.24 -10.23 2.17
CA ALA A 103 11.00 -9.03 1.36
C ALA A 103 9.56 -9.01 0.79
N ALA A 104 9.10 -10.15 0.28
CA ALA A 104 7.76 -10.37 -0.24
C ALA A 104 6.66 -10.15 0.81
N ALA A 105 6.90 -10.58 2.05
CA ALA A 105 5.97 -10.37 3.16
C ALA A 105 5.79 -8.86 3.46
N ALA A 106 6.84 -8.06 3.32
CA ALA A 106 6.76 -6.62 3.56
C ALA A 106 5.97 -5.89 2.47
N GLN A 107 6.08 -6.32 1.20
CA GLN A 107 5.55 -5.58 0.04
C GLN A 107 5.05 -6.49 -1.08
N VAL A 108 3.77 -6.30 -1.43
CA VAL A 108 3.09 -7.05 -2.50
C VAL A 108 3.78 -6.90 -3.85
N CYS A 109 4.27 -5.69 -4.16
CA CYS A 109 4.87 -5.41 -5.47
C CYS A 109 6.15 -6.22 -5.69
N VAL A 110 6.89 -6.59 -4.63
CA VAL A 110 8.11 -7.39 -4.75
C VAL A 110 7.79 -8.79 -5.31
N VAL A 111 6.67 -9.39 -4.88
CA VAL A 111 6.21 -10.69 -5.39
C VAL A 111 5.87 -10.59 -6.88
N VAL A 112 5.13 -9.56 -7.27
CA VAL A 112 4.72 -9.33 -8.66
C VAL A 112 5.93 -9.05 -9.55
N ILE A 113 6.85 -8.20 -9.10
CA ILE A 113 8.08 -7.88 -9.85
C ILE A 113 8.93 -9.14 -10.05
N MET A 114 9.09 -9.99 -9.03
CA MET A 114 9.87 -11.22 -9.24
C MET A 114 9.15 -12.25 -10.09
N PHE A 115 7.82 -12.29 -10.07
CA PHE A 115 7.07 -13.12 -11.01
C PHE A 115 7.33 -12.67 -12.46
N GLU A 116 7.22 -11.37 -12.73
CA GLU A 116 7.48 -10.77 -14.04
C GLU A 116 8.94 -10.99 -14.49
N LEU A 117 9.91 -10.84 -13.58
CA LEU A 117 11.33 -10.95 -13.92
C LEU A 117 11.83 -12.39 -14.05
N THR A 118 11.32 -13.32 -13.23
CA THR A 118 11.85 -14.69 -13.17
C THR A 118 11.18 -15.60 -14.20
N GLY A 119 9.92 -15.34 -14.58
CA GLY A 119 9.19 -16.13 -15.58
C GLY A 119 8.97 -17.62 -15.23
N ALA A 120 9.47 -18.08 -14.07
CA ALA A 120 9.41 -19.45 -13.60
C ALA A 120 8.44 -19.58 -12.42
N LEU A 121 7.44 -20.46 -12.56
CA LEU A 121 6.34 -20.66 -11.62
C LEU A 121 6.73 -21.39 -10.33
N THR A 122 7.90 -22.02 -10.26
CA THR A 122 8.27 -22.89 -9.13
C THR A 122 8.39 -22.15 -7.80
N TYR A 123 8.79 -20.87 -7.83
CA TYR A 123 8.95 -20.05 -6.63
C TYR A 123 7.69 -19.23 -6.29
N ILE A 124 6.66 -19.22 -7.15
CA ILE A 124 5.47 -18.39 -6.97
C ILE A 124 4.55 -18.90 -5.86
N LEU A 125 4.39 -20.22 -5.77
CA LEU A 125 3.49 -20.86 -4.82
C LEU A 125 3.88 -20.53 -3.37
N PRO A 126 5.14 -20.76 -2.93
CA PRO A 126 5.51 -20.45 -1.55
C PRO A 126 5.42 -18.95 -1.23
N THR A 127 5.76 -18.08 -2.18
CA THR A 127 5.73 -16.62 -1.95
C THR A 127 4.30 -16.07 -1.87
N MET A 128 3.37 -16.64 -2.66
CA MET A 128 1.96 -16.28 -2.61
C MET A 128 1.32 -16.73 -1.29
N ILE A 129 1.65 -17.93 -0.80
CA ILE A 129 1.15 -18.40 0.49
C ILE A 129 1.64 -17.48 1.62
N THR A 130 2.93 -17.13 1.65
CA THR A 130 3.43 -16.21 2.67
C THR A 130 2.77 -14.85 2.59
N PHE A 131 2.56 -14.33 1.39
CA PHE A 131 1.89 -13.05 1.20
C PHE A 131 0.45 -13.07 1.71
N MET A 132 -0.31 -14.12 1.41
CA MET A 132 -1.69 -14.28 1.89
C MET A 132 -1.77 -14.29 3.41
N VAL A 133 -0.85 -14.99 4.08
CA VAL A 133 -0.77 -15.00 5.54
C VAL A 133 -0.42 -13.60 6.08
N THR A 134 0.55 -12.91 5.48
CA THR A 134 0.92 -11.56 5.93
C THR A 134 -0.20 -10.54 5.72
N MET A 135 -0.93 -10.60 4.60
CA MET A 135 -2.11 -9.75 4.39
C MET A 135 -3.20 -10.01 5.41
N LEU A 136 -3.47 -11.28 5.73
CA LEU A 136 -4.49 -11.64 6.71
C LEU A 136 -4.14 -11.08 8.09
N VAL A 137 -2.88 -11.25 8.51
CA VAL A 137 -2.39 -10.73 9.79
C VAL A 137 -2.38 -9.20 9.78
N GLY A 138 -1.81 -8.57 8.74
CA GLY A 138 -1.75 -7.11 8.62
C GLY A 138 -3.13 -6.45 8.59
N GLY A 139 -4.09 -7.08 7.91
CA GLY A 139 -5.48 -6.63 7.85
C GLY A 139 -6.18 -6.66 9.21
N LEU A 140 -5.73 -7.46 10.18
CA LEU A 140 -6.25 -7.42 11.55
C LEU A 140 -5.68 -6.26 12.36
N PHE A 141 -4.42 -5.87 12.13
CA PHE A 141 -3.73 -4.84 12.91
C PHE A 141 -3.87 -3.42 12.36
N VAL A 142 -4.12 -3.25 11.05
CA VAL A 142 -4.07 -1.94 10.36
C VAL A 142 -5.46 -1.38 10.06
N LYS A 143 -6.50 -1.77 10.83
CA LYS A 143 -7.90 -1.39 10.53
C LYS A 143 -8.23 0.09 10.73
N ASP A 144 -7.42 0.83 11.49
CA ASP A 144 -7.78 2.19 11.95
C ASP A 144 -6.81 3.28 11.46
N VAL A 145 -6.23 3.14 10.26
CA VAL A 145 -5.46 4.25 9.65
C VAL A 145 -6.44 5.31 9.14
N LEU A 146 -6.79 6.25 10.02
CA LEU A 146 -7.50 7.46 9.64
C LEU A 146 -6.56 8.33 8.80
N LEU A 147 -6.70 8.23 7.47
CA LEU A 147 -5.94 8.96 6.46
C LEU A 147 -6.12 10.47 6.59
N ASN A 148 -5.32 11.15 7.42
CA ASN A 148 -5.08 12.61 7.42
C ASN A 148 -6.31 13.55 7.20
N GLY A 149 -7.53 13.11 7.53
CA GLY A 149 -8.76 13.85 7.24
C GLY A 149 -9.16 13.94 5.76
N PHE A 150 -8.57 13.13 4.87
CA PHE A 150 -9.02 13.01 3.49
C PHE A 150 -10.27 12.13 3.43
N PRO A 151 -11.33 12.56 2.71
CA PRO A 151 -12.51 11.73 2.51
C PRO A 151 -12.16 10.57 1.57
N PHE A 152 -11.77 9.43 2.14
CA PHE A 152 -11.60 8.17 1.43
C PHE A 152 -12.86 7.34 1.62
N LEU A 153 -13.45 6.88 0.52
CA LEU A 153 -14.61 6.01 0.54
C LEU A 153 -14.10 4.57 0.45
N ASP A 154 -14.21 3.84 1.56
CA ASP A 154 -13.90 2.41 1.57
C ASP A 154 -14.87 1.63 0.68
N LYS A 155 -14.37 0.55 0.07
CA LYS A 155 -15.16 -0.34 -0.79
C LYS A 155 -16.17 -1.20 -0.01
N GLU A 156 -16.01 -1.30 1.31
CA GLU A 156 -16.91 -2.06 2.18
C GLU A 156 -18.10 -1.18 2.56
N GLU A 157 -19.11 -1.21 1.67
CA GLU A 157 -20.36 -0.48 1.78
C GLU A 157 -21.21 -1.02 2.95
N TYR A 158 -20.98 -0.52 4.16
CA TYR A 158 -22.02 -0.59 5.17
C TYR A 158 -23.17 0.27 4.67
N SER A 159 -24.24 -0.38 4.18
CA SER A 159 -25.50 0.25 3.80
C SER A 159 -26.19 0.83 5.05
N PHE A 160 -25.59 1.85 5.66
CA PHE A 160 -26.31 2.74 6.54
C PHE A 160 -27.31 3.49 5.66
N GLY A 161 -28.59 3.30 5.94
CA GLY A 161 -29.69 3.84 5.15
C GLY A 161 -29.39 5.26 4.66
N VAL A 162 -29.49 5.44 3.34
CA VAL A 162 -29.16 6.69 2.62
C VAL A 162 -29.97 7.90 3.12
N SER A 163 -30.99 7.66 3.97
CA SER A 163 -31.80 8.68 4.62
C SER A 163 -31.02 9.58 5.59
N THR A 164 -29.99 9.07 6.29
CA THR A 164 -29.26 9.86 7.30
C THR A 164 -28.17 10.76 6.68
N MET A 165 -27.66 10.40 5.50
CA MET A 165 -26.64 11.17 4.74
C MET A 165 -27.29 12.14 3.74
N ARG A 166 -28.61 12.14 3.59
CA ARG A 166 -29.32 13.01 2.66
C ARG A 166 -29.32 14.44 3.18
N LYS A 167 -28.54 15.30 2.54
CA LYS A 167 -28.61 16.75 2.77
C LYS A 167 -29.98 17.25 2.30
N HIS A 168 -30.77 17.82 3.19
CA HIS A 168 -32.14 18.27 2.93
C HIS A 168 -32.25 19.68 2.32
N ASP A 169 -31.15 20.25 1.81
CA ASP A 169 -31.10 21.69 1.50
C ASP A 169 -31.20 22.06 0.02
N LEU A 170 -32.09 23.04 -0.18
CA LEU A 170 -32.26 24.03 -1.25
C LEU A 170 -32.74 23.55 -2.63
N VAL A 171 -34.07 23.47 -2.76
CA VAL A 171 -34.76 23.81 -4.01
C VAL A 171 -34.70 25.33 -4.15
N MET A 172 -33.96 25.83 -5.13
CA MET A 172 -33.74 27.26 -5.30
C MET A 172 -34.75 27.84 -6.26
N THR A 173 -35.55 28.81 -5.80
CA THR A 173 -36.29 29.72 -6.69
C THR A 173 -35.31 30.82 -7.13
N ALA A 174 -35.42 31.31 -8.37
CA ALA A 174 -34.42 32.10 -9.12
C ALA A 174 -33.93 33.45 -8.52
N SER A 175 -34.10 33.73 -7.22
CA SER A 175 -33.88 35.05 -6.64
C SER A 175 -33.00 35.13 -5.39
N ASP A 176 -32.56 34.03 -4.78
CA ASP A 176 -31.74 34.09 -3.55
C ASP A 176 -30.25 33.74 -3.77
N THR A 177 -29.38 34.08 -2.82
CA THR A 177 -27.97 34.46 -3.09
C THR A 177 -26.88 33.49 -2.63
N LYS A 178 -27.21 32.24 -2.26
CA LYS A 178 -26.19 31.22 -1.93
C LYS A 178 -26.29 30.00 -2.84
N LEU A 179 -25.56 30.03 -3.97
CA LEU A 179 -25.45 28.90 -4.90
C LEU A 179 -24.45 27.85 -4.38
N SER A 180 -24.94 26.63 -4.15
CA SER A 180 -24.13 25.41 -4.08
C SER A 180 -23.48 25.10 -5.44
N GLN A 181 -22.48 24.22 -5.47
CA GLN A 181 -21.79 23.83 -6.72
C GLN A 181 -22.72 23.16 -7.74
N ILE A 182 -23.71 22.41 -7.26
CA ILE A 182 -24.72 21.70 -8.06
C ILE A 182 -26.10 22.07 -7.53
N VAL A 183 -27.02 22.44 -8.42
CA VAL A 183 -28.39 22.82 -8.10
C VAL A 183 -29.37 21.85 -8.79
N PRO A 184 -30.25 21.16 -8.05
CA PRO A 184 -31.29 20.32 -8.65
C PRO A 184 -32.38 21.17 -9.31
N VAL A 185 -32.80 20.81 -10.52
CA VAL A 185 -33.89 21.43 -11.26
C VAL A 185 -35.14 20.57 -11.10
N VAL A 186 -36.22 21.19 -10.66
CA VAL A 186 -37.48 20.51 -10.32
C VAL A 186 -38.58 21.01 -11.25
N GLN A 187 -39.51 20.12 -11.63
CA GLN A 187 -40.61 20.46 -12.54
C GLN A 187 -41.60 21.47 -11.93
N ASP A 188 -42.00 21.26 -10.67
CA ASP A 188 -42.94 22.13 -9.98
C ASP A 188 -42.69 22.11 -8.46
N LYS A 189 -43.06 23.20 -7.77
CA LYS A 189 -42.87 23.37 -6.32
C LYS A 189 -43.68 22.38 -5.49
N THR A 190 -44.80 21.92 -6.02
CA THR A 190 -45.71 20.96 -5.39
C THR A 190 -45.37 19.53 -5.78
N GLY A 191 -45.08 19.28 -7.06
CA GLY A 191 -44.77 17.94 -7.58
C GLY A 191 -43.39 17.40 -7.22
N MET A 192 -42.45 18.28 -6.83
CA MET A 192 -41.07 17.96 -6.40
C MET A 192 -40.35 16.89 -7.25
N THR A 193 -40.70 16.79 -8.53
CA THR A 193 -40.14 15.80 -9.45
C THR A 193 -38.83 16.34 -10.01
N LEU A 194 -37.74 15.61 -9.78
CA LEU A 194 -36.40 16.00 -10.24
C LEU A 194 -36.29 15.82 -11.76
N LEU A 195 -36.05 16.91 -12.49
CA LEU A 195 -35.83 16.88 -13.94
C LEU A 195 -34.34 16.73 -14.28
N GLY A 196 -33.46 17.21 -13.43
CA GLY A 196 -32.02 17.14 -13.64
C GLY A 196 -31.24 18.02 -12.68
N TYR A 197 -29.97 18.25 -12.98
CA TYR A 197 -29.10 19.12 -12.20
C TYR A 197 -28.38 20.11 -13.12
N ILE A 198 -28.10 21.30 -12.60
CA ILE A 198 -27.31 22.32 -13.29
C ILE A 198 -26.14 22.75 -12.41
N GLY A 199 -24.96 22.85 -13.01
CA GLY A 199 -23.77 23.36 -12.33
C GLY A 199 -23.84 24.87 -12.12
N ARG A 200 -23.21 25.37 -11.05
CA ARG A 200 -23.17 26.80 -10.72
C ARG A 200 -22.64 27.68 -11.86
N VAL A 201 -21.66 27.19 -12.61
CA VAL A 201 -21.02 27.94 -13.71
C VAL A 201 -21.99 28.11 -14.88
N GLU A 202 -22.65 27.03 -15.30
CA GLU A 202 -23.65 27.03 -16.37
C GLU A 202 -24.86 27.89 -16.01
N LEU A 203 -25.33 27.81 -14.76
CA LEU A 203 -26.45 28.63 -14.28
C LEU A 203 -26.10 30.12 -14.27
N LYS A 204 -24.90 30.48 -13.79
CA LYS A 204 -24.44 31.87 -13.82
C LYS A 204 -24.30 32.39 -15.26
N TYR A 205 -23.76 31.56 -16.16
CA TYR A 205 -23.66 31.89 -17.58
C TYR A 205 -25.04 32.13 -18.21
N ALA A 206 -26.02 31.27 -17.92
CA ALA A 206 -27.38 31.41 -18.41
C ALA A 206 -28.07 32.70 -17.90
N ILE A 207 -27.90 33.03 -16.61
CA ILE A 207 -28.45 34.27 -16.02
C ILE A 207 -27.80 35.51 -16.63
N ASP A 208 -26.47 35.52 -16.78
CA ASP A 208 -25.77 36.66 -17.37
C ASP A 208 -26.17 36.85 -18.85
N LYS A 209 -26.35 35.76 -19.60
CA LYS A 209 -26.87 35.81 -20.98
C LYS A 209 -28.30 36.36 -21.02
N ALA A 210 -29.19 35.90 -20.14
CA ALA A 210 -30.57 36.37 -20.07
C ALA A 210 -30.67 37.86 -19.71
N LYS A 211 -29.83 38.34 -18.77
CA LYS A 211 -29.76 39.77 -18.41
C LYS A 211 -29.32 40.64 -19.58
N ARG A 212 -28.33 40.21 -20.37
CA ARG A 212 -27.90 40.94 -21.57
C ARG A 212 -29.02 41.05 -22.60
N VAL A 213 -29.76 39.96 -22.84
CA VAL A 213 -30.90 39.96 -23.78
C VAL A 213 -32.04 40.85 -23.28
N ARG A 214 -32.37 40.82 -21.98
CA ARG A 214 -33.39 41.70 -21.37
C ARG A 214 -32.97 43.18 -21.38
N GLY A 215 -31.70 43.46 -21.14
CA GLY A 215 -31.15 44.82 -21.24
C GLY A 215 -31.22 45.40 -22.65
N ALA A 216 -31.09 44.56 -23.68
CA ALA A 216 -31.28 44.96 -25.07
C ALA A 216 -32.76 45.16 -25.44
N SER A 217 -33.68 44.40 -24.82
CA SER A 217 -35.13 44.52 -25.08
C SER A 217 -35.82 45.70 -24.41
N ASN A 218 -35.23 46.29 -23.35
CA ASN A 218 -35.77 47.48 -22.68
C ASN A 218 -35.20 48.80 -23.23
N ALA A 219 -34.35 48.74 -24.26
CA ALA A 219 -33.74 49.90 -24.93
C ALA A 219 -34.37 50.19 -26.32
N LEU A 220 -35.50 49.54 -26.62
CA LEU A 220 -36.30 49.65 -27.84
C LEU A 220 -37.74 49.96 -27.43
#